data_AF-A0A0F9UW93-F1
#
_entry.id   AF-A0A0F9UW93-F1
#
_cell.length_a   1.000
_cell.length_b   1.000
_cell.length_c   1.000
_cell.angle_alpha   90.00
_cell.angle_beta   90.00
_cell.angle_gamma   90.00
#
_symmetry.space_group_name_H-M   'P 1'
#
loop_
_entity.id
_entity.type
_entity.pdbx_description
1 polymer ?
#
loop_
_entity_poly.entity_id
_entity_poly.type
_entity_poly.pdbx_seq_one_letter_code
_entity_poly.pdbx_strand_id
1 'polypeptide(L)'
;MNRTYYANRKISTDEYLPDTPGRGKTHVEPSKQLPPRLFISAHDAQVALTWWLKGITSVHRGTDWDGEYDEVWNTESISGRNEDDMEVVPVTLGLP
;
A
#
# COMPACT_ATOMS: atom_id res chain seq x y z
N MET A 1 11.46 -23.98 5.38
CA MET A 1 10.74 -23.26 6.44
C MET A 1 9.68 -22.41 5.76
N ASN A 2 8.40 -22.65 6.06
CA ASN A 2 7.32 -21.81 5.54
C ASN A 2 7.33 -20.50 6.32
N ARG A 3 7.75 -19.41 5.68
CA ARG A 3 7.68 -18.08 6.26
C ARG A 3 6.31 -17.50 5.94
N THR A 4 5.59 -17.10 6.98
CA THR A 4 4.33 -16.36 6.84
C THR A 4 4.65 -14.91 6.47
N TYR A 5 3.96 -14.42 5.46
CA TYR A 5 3.93 -13.01 5.06
C TYR A 5 2.52 -12.47 5.30
N TYR A 6 2.33 -11.18 5.11
CA TYR A 6 1.03 -10.51 5.22
C TYR A 6 0.76 -9.71 3.96
N ALA A 7 -0.52 -9.58 3.60
CA ALA A 7 -0.96 -8.80 2.44
C ALA A 7 -2.25 -8.05 2.76
N ASN A 8 -2.51 -6.97 2.03
CA ASN A 8 -3.76 -6.24 2.11
C ASN A 8 -4.73 -6.75 1.05
N ARG A 9 -5.92 -7.15 1.47
CA ARG A 9 -6.94 -7.78 0.63
C ARG A 9 -8.25 -7.02 0.72
N LYS A 10 -8.93 -6.89 -0.41
CA LYS A 10 -10.30 -6.41 -0.50
C LYS A 10 -11.26 -7.57 -0.23
N ILE A 11 -12.09 -7.43 0.80
CA ILE A 11 -12.93 -8.52 1.33
C ILE A 11 -13.94 -9.00 0.28
N SER A 12 -14.59 -8.07 -0.40
CA SER A 12 -15.69 -8.39 -1.33
C SER A 12 -15.25 -9.09 -2.61
N THR A 13 -14.03 -8.81 -3.09
CA THR A 13 -13.55 -9.32 -4.39
C THR A 13 -12.41 -10.32 -4.28
N ASP A 14 -11.82 -10.50 -3.09
CA ASP A 14 -10.61 -11.32 -2.88
C ASP A 14 -9.43 -10.84 -3.75
N GLU A 15 -9.35 -9.52 -3.97
CA GLU A 15 -8.27 -8.84 -4.69
C GLU A 15 -7.24 -8.28 -3.72
N TYR A 16 -5.98 -8.19 -4.13
CA TYR A 16 -4.90 -7.73 -3.25
C TYR A 16 -4.33 -6.41 -3.74
N LEU A 17 -3.89 -5.55 -2.80
CA LEU A 17 -3.06 -4.41 -3.17
C LEU A 17 -1.73 -4.94 -3.74
N PRO A 18 -1.39 -4.63 -5.00
CA PRO A 18 -0.30 -5.30 -5.67
C PRO A 18 1.05 -4.61 -5.46
N ASP A 19 2.10 -5.37 -5.73
CA ASP A 19 3.48 -4.89 -5.73
C ASP A 19 3.84 -4.30 -7.09
N THR A 20 3.54 -3.01 -7.30
CA THR A 20 3.90 -2.29 -8.53
C THR A 20 5.25 -1.57 -8.38
N PRO A 21 5.95 -1.24 -9.48
CA PRO A 21 7.15 -0.40 -9.42
C PRO A 21 6.86 0.98 -8.80
N GLY A 22 7.83 1.54 -8.07
CA GLY A 22 7.71 2.86 -7.43
C GLY A 22 7.52 2.82 -5.91
N ARG A 23 7.48 4.01 -5.29
CA ARG A 23 7.36 4.20 -3.83
C ARG A 23 5.93 4.60 -3.44
N GLY A 24 5.57 4.36 -2.18
CA GLY A 24 4.27 4.72 -1.60
C GLY A 24 3.15 3.76 -2.02
N LYS A 25 2.89 3.66 -3.33
CA LYS A 25 1.88 2.77 -3.95
C LYS A 25 0.44 3.01 -3.48
N THR A 26 0.16 4.21 -2.97
CA THR A 26 -1.17 4.64 -2.51
C THR A 26 -2.17 4.89 -3.65
N HIS A 27 -1.69 5.06 -4.88
CA HIS A 27 -2.51 5.23 -6.09
C HIS A 27 -2.96 3.91 -6.74
N VAL A 28 -2.51 2.77 -6.21
CA VAL A 28 -2.71 1.47 -6.85
C VAL A 28 -4.00 0.83 -6.34
N GLU A 29 -4.79 0.24 -7.23
CA GLU A 29 -6.03 -0.45 -6.85
C GLU A 29 -5.82 -1.95 -6.62
N PRO A 30 -6.67 -2.60 -5.79
CA PRO A 30 -6.66 -4.05 -5.64
C PRO A 30 -6.81 -4.77 -6.99
N SER A 31 -6.06 -5.85 -7.19
CA SER A 31 -6.05 -6.60 -8.44
C SER A 31 -5.81 -8.09 -8.18
N LYS A 32 -6.30 -8.96 -9.09
CA LYS A 32 -5.94 -10.39 -9.15
C LYS A 32 -4.83 -10.68 -10.15
N GLN A 33 -4.56 -9.75 -11.05
CA GLN A 33 -3.66 -9.94 -12.19
C GLN A 33 -2.20 -9.65 -11.82
N LEU A 34 -1.98 -8.90 -10.74
CA LEU A 34 -0.66 -8.49 -10.29
C LEU A 34 -0.29 -9.21 -8.98
N PRO A 35 1.01 -9.47 -8.75
CA PRO A 35 1.45 -10.10 -7.52
C PRO A 35 1.10 -9.22 -6.31
N PRO A 36 0.63 -9.81 -5.19
CA PRO A 36 0.30 -9.05 -3.99
C PRO A 36 1.55 -8.42 -3.39
N ARG A 37 1.39 -7.23 -2.83
CA ARG A 37 2.43 -6.64 -1.98
C ARG A 37 2.50 -7.41 -0.66
N LEU A 38 3.66 -8.02 -0.42
CA LEU A 38 3.91 -8.83 0.77
C LEU A 38 4.71 -8.06 1.81
N PHE A 39 4.32 -8.24 3.06
CA PHE A 39 4.94 -7.65 4.24
C PHE A 39 5.44 -8.74 5.17
N ILE A 40 6.53 -8.45 5.88
CA ILE A 40 7.12 -9.38 6.85
C ILE A 40 6.28 -9.44 8.13
N SER A 41 5.57 -8.36 8.47
CA SER A 41 4.71 -8.27 9.65
C SER A 41 3.30 -7.77 9.31
N ALA A 42 2.33 -8.15 10.13
CA ALA A 42 0.96 -7.63 10.03
C ALA A 42 0.91 -6.12 10.28
N HIS A 43 1.80 -5.61 11.15
CA HIS A 43 1.88 -4.19 11.46
C HIS A 43 2.27 -3.36 10.23
N ASP A 44 3.29 -3.78 9.48
CA ASP A 44 3.73 -3.08 8.27
C ASP A 44 2.62 -3.08 7.20
N ALA A 45 1.91 -4.20 7.06
CA ALA A 45 0.76 -4.31 6.18
C ALA A 45 -0.38 -3.36 6.61
N GLN A 46 -0.65 -3.26 7.92
CA GLN A 46 -1.65 -2.33 8.44
C GLN A 46 -1.25 -0.88 8.18
N VAL A 47 0.01 -0.51 8.43
CA VAL A 47 0.51 0.85 8.17
C VAL A 47 0.37 1.21 6.69
N ALA A 48 0.74 0.29 5.79
CA ALA A 48 0.57 0.50 4.35
C ALA A 48 -0.90 0.68 3.96
N LEU A 49 -1.81 -0.13 4.52
CA LEU A 49 -3.24 -0.01 4.29
C LEU A 49 -3.79 1.32 4.80
N THR A 50 -3.40 1.77 6.00
CA THR A 50 -3.81 3.07 6.54
C THR A 50 -3.41 4.21 5.61
N TRP A 51 -2.21 4.18 5.04
CA TRP A 51 -1.79 5.18 4.05
C TRP A 51 -2.60 5.12 2.77
N TRP A 52 -2.93 3.92 2.29
CA TRP A 52 -3.77 3.74 1.11
C TRP A 52 -5.21 4.24 1.34
N LEU A 53 -5.79 3.98 2.52
CA LEU A 53 -7.13 4.42 2.92
C LEU A 53 -7.24 5.94 3.02
N LYS A 54 -6.17 6.64 3.42
CA LYS A 54 -6.13 8.11 3.42
C LYS A 54 -6.29 8.72 2.02
N GLY A 55 -5.99 7.95 0.97
CA GLY A 55 -6.07 8.38 -0.42
C GLY A 55 -4.73 8.30 -1.14
N ILE A 56 -4.52 9.16 -2.14
CA ILE A 56 -3.30 9.19 -2.93
C ILE A 56 -2.34 10.22 -2.34
N THR A 57 -1.27 9.73 -1.72
CA THR A 57 -0.16 10.57 -1.25
C THR A 57 0.90 10.76 -2.35
N SER A 58 1.32 12.00 -2.55
CA SER A 58 2.44 12.40 -3.40
C SER A 58 3.40 13.28 -2.59
N VAL A 59 4.68 13.22 -2.95
CA VAL A 59 5.73 14.03 -2.33
C VAL A 59 6.46 14.77 -3.44
N HIS A 60 6.45 16.09 -3.35
CA HIS A 60 7.23 16.95 -4.23
C HIS A 60 8.45 17.43 -3.47
N ARG A 61 9.62 17.31 -4.09
CA ARG A 61 10.87 17.86 -3.57
C ARG A 61 11.14 19.16 -4.29
N GLY A 62 10.97 20.27 -3.59
CA GLY A 62 11.41 21.59 -4.04
C GLY A 62 12.88 21.78 -3.71
N THR A 63 13.52 22.72 -4.42
CA THR A 63 14.79 23.30 -3.97
C THR A 63 14.50 24.76 -3.78
N ASP A 64 14.63 25.25 -2.55
CA ASP A 64 14.51 26.67 -2.28
C ASP A 64 15.80 27.38 -2.72
N TRP A 65 15.72 28.71 -2.89
CA TRP A 65 16.80 29.53 -3.44
C TRP A 65 18.10 29.50 -2.61
N ASP A 66 18.05 29.00 -1.38
CA ASP A 66 19.17 28.80 -0.46
C ASP A 66 19.76 27.37 -0.48
N GLY A 67 19.18 26.46 -1.27
CA GLY A 67 19.62 25.07 -1.37
C GLY A 67 19.08 24.14 -0.30
N GLU A 68 18.12 24.58 0.53
CA GLU A 68 17.37 23.68 1.40
C GLU A 68 16.35 22.86 0.58
N TYR A 69 16.28 21.56 0.89
CA TYR A 69 15.35 20.63 0.25
C TYR A 69 14.08 20.53 1.10
N ASP A 70 13.04 21.23 0.68
CA ASP A 70 11.72 21.08 1.28
C ASP A 70 10.94 19.93 0.61
N GLU A 71 10.48 18.99 1.44
CA GLU A 71 9.54 17.95 1.03
C GLU A 71 8.11 18.41 1.28
N VAL A 72 7.38 18.70 0.21
CA VAL A 72 5.95 19.03 0.29
C VAL A 72 5.14 17.75 0.09
N TRP A 73 4.44 17.35 1.15
CA TRP A 73 3.56 16.18 1.17
C TRP A 73 2.12 16.59 0.86
N ASN A 74 1.52 15.99 -0.17
CA ASN A 74 0.12 16.19 -0.54
C ASN A 74 -0.62 14.86 -0.49
N THR A 75 -1.79 14.81 0.15
CA THR A 75 -2.66 13.62 0.13
C THR A 75 -4.05 14.00 -0.35
N GLU A 76 -4.48 13.39 -1.46
CA GLU A 76 -5.82 13.54 -2.01
C GLU A 76 -6.69 12.35 -1.58
N SER A 77 -7.77 12.60 -0.84
CA SER A 77 -8.70 11.56 -0.41
C SER A 77 -9.44 10.94 -1.60
N ILE A 78 -9.55 9.61 -1.64
CA ILE A 78 -10.31 8.89 -2.66
C ILE A 78 -11.62 8.38 -2.06
N SER A 79 -12.75 8.78 -2.65
CA SER A 79 -14.07 8.32 -2.23
C SER A 79 -14.22 6.80 -2.45
N GLY A 80 -14.90 6.13 -1.53
CA GLY A 80 -15.15 4.69 -1.60
C GLY A 80 -14.03 3.79 -1.07
N ARG A 81 -12.94 4.36 -0.54
CA ARG A 81 -11.95 3.61 0.23
C ARG A 81 -12.37 3.57 1.71
N ASN A 82 -12.92 2.44 2.15
CA ASN A 82 -13.33 2.24 3.54
C ASN A 82 -12.47 1.18 4.21
N GLU A 83 -12.21 1.35 5.50
CA GLU A 83 -11.46 0.38 6.30
C GLU A 83 -12.20 -0.97 6.35
N ASP A 84 -13.52 -0.95 6.48
CA ASP A 84 -14.36 -2.14 6.56
C ASP A 84 -14.38 -2.99 5.27
N ASP A 85 -13.92 -2.44 4.14
CA ASP A 85 -13.85 -3.16 2.86
C ASP A 85 -12.53 -3.92 2.68
N MET A 86 -11.56 -3.68 3.56
CA MET A 86 -10.18 -4.16 3.45
C MET A 86 -9.75 -4.90 4.70
N GLU A 87 -8.80 -5.83 4.54
CA GLU A 87 -8.25 -6.58 5.65
C GLU A 87 -6.76 -6.90 5.44
N VAL A 88 -6.05 -7.14 6.54
CA VAL A 88 -4.70 -7.71 6.53
C VAL A 88 -4.82 -9.21 6.72
N VAL A 89 -4.35 -9.98 5.74
CA VAL A 89 -4.41 -11.46 5.77
C VAL A 89 -3.01 -12.07 5.79
N PRO A 90 -2.80 -13.17 6.53
CA PRO A 90 -1.58 -13.94 6.44
C PRO A 90 -1.53 -14.73 5.12
N VAL A 91 -0.37 -14.74 4.48
CA VAL A 91 -0.10 -15.44 3.22
C VAL A 91 1.09 -16.36 3.42
N THR A 92 0.95 -17.62 3.04
CA THR A 92 2.07 -18.57 3.03
C THR A 92 2.55 -18.74 1.60
N LEU A 93 3.83 -18.47 1.35
CA LEU A 93 4.43 -18.76 0.05
C LEU A 93 4.64 -20.28 -0.04
N GLY A 94 3.89 -20.93 -0.92
CA GLY A 94 4.20 -22.27 -1.37
C GLY A 94 5.37 -22.21 -2.36
N LEU A 95 6.45 -22.92 -2.07
CA LEU A 95 7.40 -23.27 -3.13
C LEU A 95 6.70 -24.29 -4.03
N PRO A 96 6.71 -24.12 -5.36
CA PRO A 96 6.28 -25.17 -6.28
C PRO A 96 7.16 -26.43 -6.16
#